data_AF-A0AA42YT51-F1
#
_entry.id   AF-A0AA42YT51-F1
#
_cell.length_a   1.000
_cell.length_b   1.000
_cell.length_c   1.000
_cell.angle_alpha   90.00
_cell.angle_beta   90.00
_cell.angle_gamma   90.00
#
_symmetry.space_group_name_H-M   'P 1'
#
loop_
_entity.id
_entity.type
_entity.pdbx_description
1 polymer ?
#
loop_
_entity_poly.entity_id
_entity_poly.type
_entity_poly.pdbx_seq_one_letter_code
_entity_poly.pdbx_strand_id
1 'polypeptide(L)'
;MTSQARKRREKSSEEGVALIVAITTVAILAVMLADMHQTTGTAFAVSTAQRDALQAEYLAKSATNLTRLLIAKEPEIRRFVNPLYQAATGRAAPQLPVWDFANAILSPFCTPEDQRDTLTQLGIDFGDTTGFDDIPGTCNILVVSENGKINLNDPLFLDGERARSNVAVQLFALTGGYQPDNPYDFLFSKQDENGNITTRQDVVSAVIDWWDRDIQRTDFDPGAATTRTGGTGAEDDSIYQLYGDSYRNKNAPLDSIQELRLVRGFNDDFWATFVEPVPNDPESRIVTIYASGLVNVNEANPQVLLARLCSEIPEATLCIDPLEAIKFTQILSTVRMLIPIPLFTQPSDFIGFVEGKTGSKNLYGMLQGFLGEESEILFAPVELTEAQREALGRTFATAARIFTIVATGQVGHSQVRIESVVNFHTRWVPPPPNAGRMPGLGVFHYYRVN
;
A
#
# COMPACT_ATOMS: atom_id res chain seq x y z
N MET A 1 48.33 -58.51 -84.47
CA MET A 1 48.71 -58.95 -83.11
C MET A 1 49.98 -58.18 -82.78
N THR A 2 50.12 -57.35 -81.75
CA THR A 2 49.44 -57.27 -80.45
C THR A 2 49.69 -55.84 -79.92
N SER A 3 48.67 -55.22 -79.35
CA SER A 3 48.73 -53.91 -78.71
C SER A 3 49.55 -53.94 -77.43
N GLN A 4 50.28 -52.86 -77.13
CA GLN A 4 50.55 -52.51 -75.74
C GLN A 4 50.37 -51.01 -75.50
N ALA A 5 49.60 -50.74 -74.46
CA ALA A 5 48.89 -49.51 -74.18
C ALA A 5 49.79 -48.41 -73.64
N ARG A 6 49.52 -47.19 -74.08
CA ARG A 6 50.07 -45.95 -73.53
C ARG A 6 49.49 -45.74 -72.13
N LYS A 7 50.27 -46.05 -71.08
CA LYS A 7 49.88 -45.83 -69.68
C LYS A 7 49.86 -44.32 -69.40
N ARG A 8 48.67 -43.73 -69.45
CA ARG A 8 48.38 -42.37 -68.95
C ARG A 8 48.54 -42.44 -67.43
N ARG A 9 49.52 -41.73 -66.87
CA ARG A 9 49.74 -41.66 -65.42
C ARG A 9 48.72 -40.65 -64.88
N GLU A 10 47.61 -41.15 -64.34
CA GLU A 10 46.64 -40.32 -63.60
C GLU A 10 47.35 -39.71 -62.38
N LYS A 11 47.60 -38.40 -62.43
CA LYS A 11 47.75 -37.57 -61.24
C LYS A 11 46.35 -37.02 -60.93
N SER A 12 45.50 -37.77 -60.23
CA SER A 12 44.19 -37.25 -59.80
C SER A 12 43.55 -38.05 -58.67
N SER A 13 44.12 -38.01 -57.46
CA SER A 13 43.39 -38.53 -56.28
C SER A 13 43.73 -37.88 -54.93
N GLU A 14 44.79 -37.06 -54.81
CA GLU A 14 45.13 -36.43 -53.53
C GLU A 14 44.43 -35.07 -53.31
N GLU A 15 44.12 -34.32 -54.37
CA GLU A 15 43.49 -32.99 -54.27
C GLU A 15 42.04 -33.04 -53.76
N GLY A 16 41.28 -34.09 -54.12
CA GLY A 16 39.90 -34.27 -53.65
C GLY A 16 39.82 -34.68 -52.17
N VAL A 17 40.78 -35.51 -51.71
CA VAL A 17 40.88 -35.90 -50.29
C VAL A 17 41.31 -34.71 -49.44
N ALA A 18 42.28 -33.92 -49.91
CA ALA A 18 42.71 -32.70 -49.23
C ALA A 18 41.57 -31.68 -49.09
N LEU A 19 40.73 -31.51 -50.13
CA LEU A 19 39.57 -30.63 -50.07
C LEU A 19 38.51 -31.13 -49.09
N ILE A 20 38.21 -32.44 -49.07
CA ILE A 20 37.26 -33.01 -48.12
C ILE A 20 37.76 -32.80 -46.70
N VAL A 21 39.02 -33.12 -46.41
CA VAL A 21 39.64 -32.92 -45.09
C VAL A 21 39.60 -31.45 -44.67
N ALA A 22 39.89 -30.51 -45.59
CA ALA A 22 39.79 -29.08 -45.31
C ALA A 22 38.36 -28.65 -44.97
N ILE A 23 37.36 -29.10 -45.74
CA ILE A 23 35.95 -28.77 -45.49
C ILE A 23 35.46 -29.38 -44.17
N THR A 24 35.77 -30.64 -43.86
CA THR A 24 35.41 -31.22 -42.55
C THR A 24 36.10 -30.51 -41.40
N THR A 25 37.37 -30.12 -41.55
CA THR A 25 38.10 -29.37 -40.52
C THR A 25 37.47 -28.00 -40.29
N VAL A 26 37.15 -27.27 -41.36
CA VAL A 26 36.47 -25.96 -41.27
C VAL A 26 35.07 -26.11 -40.68
N ALA A 27 34.32 -27.14 -41.06
CA ALA A 27 32.99 -27.40 -40.52
C ALA A 27 33.04 -27.70 -39.00
N ILE A 28 33.99 -28.52 -38.55
CA ILE A 28 34.19 -28.81 -37.12
C ILE A 28 34.59 -27.54 -36.36
N LEU A 29 35.52 -26.75 -36.89
CA LEU A 29 35.94 -25.49 -36.28
C LEU A 29 34.79 -24.47 -36.20
N ALA A 30 33.96 -24.37 -37.26
CA ALA A 30 32.81 -23.49 -37.28
C ALA A 30 31.77 -23.88 -36.22
N VAL A 31 31.49 -25.18 -36.05
CA VAL A 31 30.60 -25.68 -35.01
C VAL A 31 31.17 -25.40 -33.61
N MET A 32 32.46 -25.64 -33.39
CA MET A 32 33.11 -25.33 -32.10
C MET A 32 33.09 -23.83 -31.78
N LEU A 33 33.32 -22.97 -32.77
CA LEU A 33 33.29 -21.53 -32.58
C LEU A 33 31.87 -21.03 -32.31
N ALA A 34 30.87 -21.59 -33.00
CA ALA A 34 29.47 -21.28 -32.73
C ALA A 34 29.05 -21.70 -31.30
N ASP A 35 29.45 -22.89 -30.85
CA ASP A 35 29.18 -23.38 -29.49
C ASP A 35 29.88 -22.51 -28.44
N MET A 36 31.15 -22.14 -28.66
CA MET A 36 31.90 -21.24 -27.77
C MET A 36 31.27 -19.85 -27.71
N HIS A 37 30.82 -19.31 -28.85
CA HIS A 37 30.15 -18.00 -28.90
C HIS A 37 28.81 -18.03 -28.16
N GLN A 38 28.02 -19.10 -28.34
CA GLN A 38 26.75 -19.27 -27.64
C GLN A 38 26.96 -19.43 -26.13
N THR A 39 27.85 -20.34 -25.70
CA THR A 39 28.12 -20.61 -24.28
C THR A 39 28.76 -19.41 -23.57
N THR A 40 29.71 -18.72 -24.19
CA THR A 40 30.34 -17.52 -23.61
C THR A 40 29.35 -16.36 -23.57
N GLY A 41 28.56 -16.17 -24.61
CA GLY A 41 27.55 -15.12 -24.67
C GLY A 41 26.46 -15.30 -23.62
N THR A 42 25.95 -16.52 -23.45
CA THR A 42 24.96 -16.83 -22.41
C THR A 42 25.55 -16.71 -21.01
N ALA A 43 26.76 -17.21 -20.78
CA ALA A 43 27.44 -17.06 -19.50
C ALA A 43 27.65 -15.59 -19.13
N PHE A 44 28.10 -14.77 -20.08
CA PHE A 44 28.28 -13.33 -19.88
C PHE A 44 26.95 -12.62 -19.56
N ALA A 45 25.89 -12.94 -20.29
CA ALA A 45 24.56 -12.37 -20.05
C ALA A 45 24.02 -12.74 -18.66
N VAL A 46 24.16 -14.00 -18.25
CA VAL A 46 23.73 -14.46 -16.92
C VAL A 46 24.56 -13.81 -15.81
N SER A 47 25.88 -13.74 -15.93
CA SER A 47 26.74 -13.10 -14.94
C SER A 47 26.44 -11.61 -14.80
N THR A 48 26.18 -10.92 -15.92
CA THR A 48 25.80 -9.50 -15.92
C THR A 48 24.45 -9.32 -15.25
N ALA A 49 23.44 -10.11 -15.61
CA ALA A 49 22.12 -10.05 -15.00
C ALA A 49 22.14 -10.32 -13.49
N GLN A 50 22.94 -11.31 -13.03
CA GLN A 50 23.11 -11.60 -11.60
C GLN A 50 23.78 -10.46 -10.84
N ARG A 51 24.84 -9.86 -11.41
CA ARG A 51 25.49 -8.69 -10.83
C ARG A 51 24.51 -7.52 -10.73
N ASP A 52 23.82 -7.22 -11.82
CA ASP A 52 22.90 -6.08 -11.91
C ASP A 52 21.69 -6.29 -10.97
N ALA A 53 21.18 -7.52 -10.84
CA ALA A 53 20.12 -7.86 -9.90
C ALA A 53 20.57 -7.67 -8.44
N LEU A 54 21.79 -8.08 -8.10
CA LEU A 54 22.34 -7.87 -6.76
C LEU A 54 22.50 -6.38 -6.46
N GLN A 55 23.01 -5.60 -7.42
CA GLN A 55 23.12 -4.14 -7.27
C GLN A 55 21.75 -3.48 -7.11
N ALA A 56 20.75 -3.88 -7.91
CA ALA A 56 19.37 -3.41 -7.79
C ALA A 56 18.77 -3.74 -6.42
N GLU A 57 19.01 -4.94 -5.88
CA GLU A 57 18.55 -5.32 -4.53
C GLU A 57 19.18 -4.43 -3.45
N TYR A 58 20.49 -4.16 -3.51
CA TYR A 58 21.16 -3.27 -2.55
C TYR A 58 20.73 -1.81 -2.69
N LEU A 59 20.42 -1.34 -3.91
CA LEU A 59 19.81 -0.02 -4.12
C LEU A 59 18.42 0.04 -3.45
N ALA A 60 17.56 -0.95 -3.67
CA ALA A 60 16.26 -1.02 -3.03
C ALA A 60 16.37 -1.07 -1.49
N LYS A 61 17.31 -1.88 -0.95
CA LYS A 61 17.60 -1.93 0.50
C LYS A 61 18.06 -0.59 1.05
N SER A 62 18.92 0.11 0.31
CA SER A 62 19.42 1.44 0.69
C SER A 62 18.27 2.45 0.71
N ALA A 63 17.46 2.47 -0.33
CA ALA A 63 16.26 3.30 -0.44
C ALA A 63 15.28 3.06 0.72
N THR A 64 14.97 1.80 1.08
CA THR A 64 14.13 1.49 2.24
C THR A 64 14.69 2.05 3.54
N ASN A 65 16.00 1.88 3.78
CA ASN A 65 16.63 2.36 5.02
C ASN A 65 16.75 3.89 5.09
N LEU A 66 17.05 4.55 3.97
CA LEU A 66 17.08 6.00 3.88
C LEU A 66 15.69 6.60 4.07
N THR A 67 14.65 5.96 3.52
CA THR A 67 13.25 6.37 3.73
C THR A 67 12.87 6.29 5.21
N ARG A 68 13.28 5.22 5.91
CA ARG A 68 13.06 5.10 7.36
C ARG A 68 13.74 6.23 8.15
N LEU A 69 14.95 6.61 7.75
CA LEU A 69 15.67 7.74 8.35
C LEU A 69 14.94 9.08 8.06
N LEU A 70 14.46 9.28 6.84
CA LEU A 70 13.69 10.46 6.45
C LEU A 70 12.44 10.62 7.32
N ILE A 71 11.64 9.55 7.46
CA ILE A 71 10.45 9.53 8.32
C ILE A 71 10.84 9.79 9.78
N ALA A 72 11.91 9.16 10.28
CA ALA A 72 12.41 9.37 11.64
C ALA A 72 12.82 10.82 11.93
N LYS A 73 13.27 11.55 10.90
CA LYS A 73 13.76 12.92 10.97
C LYS A 73 12.69 13.98 10.68
N GLU A 74 11.47 13.56 10.32
CA GLU A 74 10.32 14.45 10.16
C GLU A 74 10.15 15.45 11.32
N PRO A 75 10.30 15.08 12.61
CA PRO A 75 10.10 16.04 13.70
C PRO A 75 11.11 17.20 13.68
N GLU A 76 12.32 16.97 13.18
CA GLU A 76 13.36 18.01 13.03
C GLU A 76 13.01 18.94 11.86
N ILE A 77 12.59 18.38 10.72
CA ILE A 77 12.11 19.14 9.55
C ILE A 77 10.90 20.00 9.92
N ARG A 78 9.93 19.42 10.61
CA ARG A 78 8.74 20.12 11.08
C ARG A 78 9.07 21.29 11.98
N ARG A 79 10.01 21.13 12.92
CA ARG A 79 10.45 22.24 13.80
C ARG A 79 11.03 23.40 13.01
N PHE A 80 11.77 23.11 11.93
CA PHE A 80 12.36 24.13 11.06
C PHE A 80 11.29 24.93 10.30
N VAL A 81 10.28 24.27 9.72
CA VAL A 81 9.23 24.95 8.92
C VAL A 81 8.05 25.47 9.74
N ASN A 82 7.91 25.05 11.00
CA ASN A 82 6.78 25.42 11.85
C ASN A 82 6.52 26.94 11.94
N PRO A 83 7.53 27.84 12.05
CA PRO A 83 7.28 29.28 12.07
C PRO A 83 6.60 29.79 10.79
N LEU A 84 7.01 29.27 9.63
CA LEU A 84 6.40 29.62 8.33
C LEU A 84 4.98 29.07 8.23
N TYR A 85 4.78 27.80 8.61
CA TYR A 85 3.46 27.18 8.63
C TYR A 85 2.49 27.93 9.57
N GLN A 86 2.97 28.34 10.74
CA GLN A 86 2.19 29.11 11.70
C GLN A 86 1.86 30.52 11.21
N ALA A 87 2.76 31.17 10.47
CA ALA A 87 2.48 32.45 9.83
C ALA A 87 1.39 32.31 8.75
N ALA A 88 1.38 31.22 7.99
CA ALA A 88 0.40 30.98 6.92
C ALA A 88 -0.97 30.51 7.45
N THR A 89 -1.00 29.59 8.41
CA THR A 89 -2.23 28.91 8.86
C THR A 89 -2.74 29.41 10.22
N GLY A 90 -1.92 30.14 10.97
CA GLY A 90 -2.21 30.55 12.33
C GLY A 90 -2.21 29.41 13.36
N ARG A 91 -1.76 28.20 12.97
CA ARG A 91 -1.68 27.00 13.82
C ARG A 91 -0.28 26.37 13.73
N ALA A 92 0.09 25.56 14.72
CA ALA A 92 1.33 24.79 14.64
C ALA A 92 1.22 23.71 13.56
N ALA A 93 2.34 23.40 12.91
CA ALA A 93 2.40 22.36 11.89
C ALA A 93 2.06 20.98 12.52
N PRO A 94 1.12 20.20 11.93
CA PRO A 94 0.95 18.80 12.26
C PRO A 94 2.13 18.00 11.69
N GLN A 95 2.06 16.66 11.74
CA GLN A 95 3.05 15.85 11.03
C GLN A 95 3.03 16.19 9.53
N LEU A 96 4.22 16.37 8.96
CA LEU A 96 4.39 16.67 7.55
C LEU A 96 4.63 15.38 6.77
N PRO A 97 4.01 15.21 5.59
CA PRO A 97 4.23 14.04 4.75
C PRO A 97 5.55 14.18 3.98
N VAL A 98 6.67 14.25 4.70
CA VAL A 98 8.02 14.36 4.10
C VAL A 98 8.35 13.15 3.21
N TRP A 99 7.66 12.04 3.41
CA TRP A 99 7.81 10.81 2.63
C TRP A 99 7.24 10.93 1.22
N ASP A 100 6.27 11.79 0.95
CA ASP A 100 5.76 12.05 -0.41
C ASP A 100 6.86 12.64 -1.31
N PHE A 101 7.85 13.29 -0.70
CA PHE A 101 9.01 13.88 -1.36
C PHE A 101 10.25 12.96 -1.30
N ALA A 102 10.12 11.69 -0.90
CA ALA A 102 11.26 10.79 -0.71
C ALA A 102 12.11 10.65 -1.98
N ASN A 103 11.50 10.51 -3.17
CA ASN A 103 12.24 10.43 -4.43
C ASN A 103 13.06 11.70 -4.72
N ALA A 104 12.51 12.88 -4.43
CA ALA A 104 13.21 14.14 -4.63
C ALA A 104 14.34 14.30 -3.61
N ILE A 105 14.05 14.10 -2.31
CA ILE A 105 15.01 14.30 -1.22
C ILE A 105 16.15 13.28 -1.29
N LEU A 106 15.86 12.03 -1.67
CA LEU A 106 16.83 10.93 -1.70
C LEU A 106 17.43 10.70 -3.10
N SER A 107 17.09 11.52 -4.10
CA SER A 107 17.65 11.44 -5.45
C SER A 107 19.19 11.34 -5.47
N PRO A 108 19.97 12.07 -4.65
CA PRO A 108 21.43 11.94 -4.66
C PRO A 108 21.93 10.54 -4.28
N PHE A 109 21.14 9.75 -3.57
CA PHE A 109 21.46 8.39 -3.17
C PHE A 109 20.82 7.32 -4.08
N CYS A 110 19.88 7.75 -4.93
CA CYS A 110 19.04 6.88 -5.74
C CYS A 110 19.17 7.15 -7.24
N THR A 111 20.00 8.08 -7.66
CA THR A 111 20.10 8.47 -9.08
C THR A 111 21.56 8.80 -9.42
N PRO A 112 22.11 8.22 -10.50
CA PRO A 112 23.43 8.59 -11.01
C PRO A 112 23.52 10.09 -11.29
N GLU A 113 24.70 10.69 -11.11
CA GLU A 113 24.90 12.13 -11.19
C GLU A 113 24.44 12.74 -12.52
N ASP A 114 24.69 12.05 -13.63
CA ASP A 114 24.32 12.44 -14.99
C ASP A 114 22.80 12.40 -15.25
N GLN A 115 22.02 11.84 -14.33
CA GLN A 115 20.56 11.66 -14.43
C GLN A 115 19.78 12.44 -13.36
N ARG A 116 20.44 13.27 -12.54
CA ARG A 116 19.79 14.09 -11.49
C ARG A 116 19.17 15.36 -12.08
N ASP A 117 17.97 15.23 -12.64
CA ASP A 117 17.23 16.39 -13.20
C ASP A 117 16.49 17.24 -12.16
N THR A 118 16.25 16.73 -10.94
CA THR A 118 15.21 17.25 -10.05
C THR A 118 15.65 18.23 -8.96
N LEU A 119 16.94 18.29 -8.60
CA LEU A 119 17.41 19.09 -7.45
C LEU A 119 18.14 20.38 -7.82
N THR A 120 18.60 20.51 -9.06
CA THR A 120 19.16 21.75 -9.62
C THR A 120 18.14 22.89 -9.64
N GLN A 121 16.83 22.58 -9.72
CA GLN A 121 15.75 23.57 -9.66
C GLN A 121 15.51 24.15 -8.26
N LEU A 122 15.89 23.44 -7.20
CA LEU A 122 15.75 23.90 -5.81
C LEU A 122 17.00 24.67 -5.31
N GLY A 123 18.00 24.87 -6.18
CA GLY A 123 19.23 25.60 -5.84
C GLY A 123 20.11 24.88 -4.81
N ILE A 124 19.89 23.58 -4.59
CA ILE A 124 20.73 22.75 -3.73
C ILE A 124 21.71 22.01 -4.63
N ASP A 125 22.95 22.48 -4.65
CA ASP A 125 24.03 21.86 -5.39
C ASP A 125 24.64 20.72 -4.56
N PHE A 126 24.61 19.52 -5.12
CA PHE A 126 25.25 18.32 -4.57
C PHE A 126 26.52 17.94 -5.34
N GLY A 127 27.00 18.77 -6.28
CA GLY A 127 28.17 18.49 -7.12
C GLY A 127 29.48 18.28 -6.36
N ASP A 128 29.55 18.67 -5.09
CA ASP A 128 30.69 18.42 -4.20
C ASP A 128 30.52 17.18 -3.31
N THR A 129 29.48 16.34 -3.50
CA THR A 129 29.28 15.14 -2.66
C THR A 129 30.23 14.02 -3.03
N THR A 130 31.37 13.92 -2.34
CA THR A 130 32.31 12.81 -2.53
C THR A 130 31.69 11.46 -2.12
N GLY A 131 31.76 10.45 -3.00
CA GLY A 131 31.40 9.06 -2.67
C GLY A 131 30.01 8.60 -3.13
N PHE A 132 29.31 9.42 -3.93
CA PHE A 132 28.02 9.08 -4.56
C PHE A 132 28.08 9.18 -6.10
N ASP A 133 29.28 9.11 -6.65
CA ASP A 133 29.56 9.32 -8.07
C ASP A 133 29.34 8.02 -8.88
N ASP A 134 29.50 6.86 -8.24
CA ASP A 134 29.42 5.52 -8.86
C ASP A 134 28.13 4.76 -8.48
N ILE A 135 26.96 5.41 -8.56
CA ILE A 135 25.69 4.70 -8.35
C ILE A 135 25.38 3.87 -9.60
N PRO A 136 25.23 2.53 -9.50
CA PRO A 136 25.12 1.65 -10.67
C PRO A 136 23.77 1.73 -11.40
N GLY A 137 22.79 2.45 -10.84
CA GLY A 137 21.44 2.55 -11.39
C GLY A 137 20.54 3.44 -10.55
N THR A 138 19.23 3.28 -10.69
CA THR A 138 18.24 4.14 -10.04
C THR A 138 17.47 3.43 -8.94
N CYS A 139 16.94 4.17 -7.97
CA CYS A 139 15.85 3.69 -7.12
C CYS A 139 14.65 4.62 -7.10
N ASN A 140 13.46 4.02 -7.05
CA ASN A 140 12.17 4.68 -6.88
C ASN A 140 11.54 4.24 -5.56
N ILE A 141 10.98 5.19 -4.82
CA ILE A 141 10.39 5.02 -3.51
C ILE A 141 8.93 5.45 -3.57
N LEU A 142 8.06 4.58 -3.08
CA LEU A 142 6.67 4.88 -2.78
C LEU A 142 6.44 4.61 -1.29
N VAL A 143 5.86 5.58 -0.59
CA VAL A 143 5.52 5.45 0.83
C VAL A 143 4.05 5.73 1.01
N VAL A 144 3.35 4.82 1.68
CA VAL A 144 1.93 4.98 1.97
C VAL A 144 1.70 4.86 3.47
N SER A 145 0.89 5.77 4.02
CA SER A 145 0.45 5.67 5.40
C SER A 145 -0.54 4.51 5.57
N GLU A 146 -0.27 3.59 6.50
CA GLU A 146 -1.26 2.59 6.91
C GLU A 146 -2.32 3.19 7.85
N ASN A 147 -1.99 4.30 8.53
CA ASN A 147 -2.98 5.09 9.28
C ASN A 147 -3.99 5.79 8.36
N GLY A 148 -3.75 5.86 7.05
CA GLY A 148 -4.73 6.37 6.07
C GLY A 148 -5.82 5.37 5.69
N LYS A 149 -5.76 4.13 6.20
CA LYS A 149 -6.59 3.00 5.75
C LYS A 149 -7.47 2.46 6.89
N ILE A 150 -8.51 1.71 6.54
CA ILE A 150 -9.38 1.02 7.51
C ILE A 150 -8.73 -0.28 7.96
N ASN A 151 -8.66 -0.50 9.26
CA ASN A 151 -8.12 -1.73 9.81
C ASN A 151 -9.13 -2.88 9.79
N LEU A 152 -8.74 -4.03 9.25
CA LEU A 152 -9.52 -5.27 9.27
C LEU A 152 -8.94 -6.37 10.17
N ASN A 153 -7.88 -6.07 10.93
CA ASN A 153 -7.21 -7.00 11.84
C ASN A 153 -7.44 -6.62 13.32
N ASP A 154 -6.89 -7.39 14.25
CA ASP A 154 -6.88 -7.07 15.69
C ASP A 154 -6.21 -5.69 15.95
N PRO A 155 -6.97 -4.65 16.33
CA PRO A 155 -6.46 -3.28 16.47
C PRO A 155 -5.55 -3.11 17.69
N LEU A 156 -4.35 -2.56 17.50
CA LEU A 156 -3.31 -2.44 18.54
C LEU A 156 -3.72 -1.74 19.87
N PHE A 157 -4.77 -0.91 19.90
CA PHE A 157 -5.19 -0.15 21.09
C PHE A 157 -6.56 -0.50 21.64
N LEU A 158 -7.23 -1.49 21.07
CA LEU A 158 -8.51 -1.99 21.53
C LEU A 158 -8.37 -3.48 21.81
N ASP A 159 -9.19 -4.00 22.72
CA ASP A 159 -9.21 -5.42 23.04
C ASP A 159 -10.66 -5.87 23.17
N GLY A 160 -10.89 -7.17 23.03
CA GLY A 160 -12.18 -7.82 23.24
C GLY A 160 -13.31 -7.23 22.38
N GLU A 161 -14.51 -7.12 22.95
CA GLU A 161 -15.72 -6.69 22.23
C GLU A 161 -15.59 -5.28 21.63
N ARG A 162 -14.82 -4.38 22.25
CA ARG A 162 -14.58 -3.04 21.71
C ARG A 162 -13.73 -3.08 20.44
N ALA A 163 -12.75 -3.98 20.37
CA ALA A 163 -11.96 -4.19 19.16
C ALA A 163 -12.82 -4.73 18.02
N ARG A 164 -13.60 -5.78 18.31
CA ARG A 164 -14.54 -6.40 17.37
C ARG A 164 -15.55 -5.40 16.83
N SER A 165 -16.26 -4.69 17.72
CA SER A 165 -17.24 -3.67 17.35
C SER A 165 -16.62 -2.55 16.52
N ASN A 166 -15.40 -2.12 16.85
CA ASN A 166 -14.72 -1.08 16.08
C ASN A 166 -14.41 -1.51 14.64
N VAL A 167 -13.92 -2.74 14.43
CA VAL A 167 -13.68 -3.29 13.09
C VAL A 167 -15.00 -3.49 12.36
N ALA A 168 -16.00 -4.05 13.05
CA ALA A 168 -17.30 -4.39 12.47
C ALA A 168 -17.99 -3.18 11.84
N VAL A 169 -18.12 -2.11 12.63
CA VAL A 169 -18.85 -0.91 12.25
C VAL A 169 -18.11 -0.17 11.13
N GLN A 170 -16.77 -0.17 11.12
CA GLN A 170 -15.99 0.43 10.03
C GLN A 170 -16.15 -0.32 8.70
N LEU A 171 -16.07 -1.65 8.71
CA LEU A 171 -16.24 -2.46 7.50
C LEU A 171 -17.68 -2.39 6.99
N PHE A 172 -18.66 -2.37 7.89
CA PHE A 172 -20.07 -2.19 7.54
C PHE A 172 -20.32 -0.82 6.90
N ALA A 173 -19.77 0.26 7.47
CA ALA A 173 -19.85 1.59 6.89
C ALA A 173 -19.14 1.70 5.53
N LEU A 174 -17.95 1.11 5.39
CA LEU A 174 -17.18 1.10 4.15
C LEU A 174 -17.96 0.46 2.99
N THR A 175 -18.68 -0.62 3.28
CA THR A 175 -19.49 -1.36 2.31
C THR A 175 -20.89 -0.76 2.10
N GLY A 176 -21.12 0.45 2.62
CA GLY A 176 -22.35 1.20 2.43
C GLY A 176 -23.54 0.75 3.28
N GLY A 177 -23.31 -0.02 4.35
CA GLY A 177 -24.37 -0.67 5.10
C GLY A 177 -25.37 0.25 5.82
N TYR A 178 -25.05 1.55 5.98
CA TYR A 178 -25.94 2.54 6.57
C TYR A 178 -26.80 3.29 5.55
N GLN A 179 -26.58 3.08 4.25
CA GLN A 179 -27.39 3.68 3.20
C GLN A 179 -28.63 2.82 2.96
N PRO A 180 -29.84 3.43 2.85
CA PRO A 180 -31.06 2.68 2.56
C PRO A 180 -31.03 1.91 1.23
N ASP A 181 -30.45 2.54 0.20
CA ASP A 181 -30.23 1.96 -1.13
C ASP A 181 -28.76 2.16 -1.48
N ASN A 182 -27.97 1.08 -1.48
CA ASN A 182 -26.57 1.16 -1.82
C ASN A 182 -26.26 0.43 -3.14
N PRO A 183 -25.53 1.07 -4.09
CA PRO A 183 -25.14 0.42 -5.34
C PRO A 183 -24.36 -0.87 -5.18
N TYR A 184 -23.77 -1.16 -4.02
CA TYR A 184 -23.00 -2.37 -3.73
C TYR A 184 -23.81 -3.48 -3.04
N ASP A 185 -25.11 -3.29 -2.76
CA ASP A 185 -25.96 -4.32 -2.15
C ASP A 185 -26.03 -5.61 -2.98
N PHE A 186 -25.84 -5.50 -4.30
CA PHE A 186 -25.78 -6.68 -5.18
C PHE A 186 -24.60 -7.62 -4.85
N LEU A 187 -23.51 -7.12 -4.26
CA LEU A 187 -22.35 -7.96 -3.89
C LEU A 187 -22.67 -8.92 -2.75
N PHE A 188 -23.69 -8.61 -1.94
CA PHE A 188 -24.08 -9.35 -0.74
C PHE A 188 -25.36 -10.18 -0.92
N SER A 189 -25.89 -10.23 -2.14
CA SER A 189 -27.08 -11.01 -2.51
C SER A 189 -26.80 -12.07 -3.58
N LYS A 190 -25.59 -12.11 -4.13
CA LYS A 190 -25.14 -13.17 -5.03
C LYS A 190 -25.00 -14.49 -4.27
N GLN A 191 -25.47 -15.57 -4.88
CA GLN A 191 -25.15 -16.93 -4.44
C GLN A 191 -23.72 -17.28 -4.88
N ASP A 192 -22.97 -17.93 -3.99
CA ASP A 192 -21.68 -18.51 -4.32
C ASP A 192 -21.83 -19.81 -5.14
N GLU A 193 -20.70 -20.43 -5.50
CA GLU A 193 -20.66 -21.69 -6.26
C GLU A 193 -21.40 -22.85 -5.58
N ASN A 194 -21.62 -22.75 -4.26
CA ASN A 194 -22.28 -23.73 -3.43
C ASN A 194 -23.77 -23.38 -3.17
N GLY A 195 -24.27 -22.28 -3.75
CA GLY A 195 -25.65 -21.82 -3.58
C GLY A 195 -25.91 -21.05 -2.29
N ASN A 196 -24.88 -20.74 -1.49
CA ASN A 196 -25.04 -19.97 -0.26
C ASN A 196 -25.00 -18.47 -0.55
N ILE A 197 -25.82 -17.71 0.15
CA ILE A 197 -25.78 -16.24 0.14
C ILE A 197 -24.94 -15.79 1.33
N THR A 198 -24.00 -14.88 1.08
CA THR A 198 -23.18 -14.25 2.13
C THR A 198 -23.63 -12.80 2.27
N THR A 199 -24.35 -12.50 3.34
CA THR A 199 -24.85 -11.14 3.59
C THR A 199 -23.72 -10.21 4.04
N ARG A 200 -23.95 -8.90 4.03
CA ARG A 200 -22.97 -7.92 4.50
C ARG A 200 -22.56 -8.17 5.95
N GLN A 201 -23.53 -8.50 6.81
CA GLN A 201 -23.28 -8.87 8.20
C GLN A 201 -22.45 -10.16 8.30
N ASP A 202 -22.69 -11.16 7.44
CA ASP A 202 -21.88 -12.38 7.43
C ASP A 202 -20.42 -12.08 7.05
N VAL A 203 -20.17 -11.21 6.06
CA VAL A 203 -18.80 -10.79 5.72
C VAL A 203 -18.11 -10.10 6.90
N VAL A 204 -18.84 -9.19 7.56
CA VAL A 204 -18.32 -8.47 8.72
C VAL A 204 -17.97 -9.42 9.88
N SER A 205 -18.88 -10.32 10.22
CA SER A 205 -18.67 -11.35 11.24
C SER A 205 -17.51 -12.28 10.87
N ALA A 206 -17.43 -12.73 9.61
CA ALA A 206 -16.39 -13.64 9.15
C ALA A 206 -14.98 -13.02 9.24
N VAL A 207 -14.84 -11.72 8.99
CA VAL A 207 -13.56 -11.02 9.19
C VAL A 207 -13.14 -11.05 10.66
N ILE A 208 -14.08 -10.87 11.59
CA ILE A 208 -13.81 -10.83 13.03
C ILE A 208 -13.44 -12.22 13.55
N ASP A 209 -14.27 -13.22 13.23
CA ASP A 209 -14.04 -14.63 13.59
C ASP A 209 -12.73 -15.17 12.97
N TRP A 210 -12.22 -14.55 11.91
CA TRP A 210 -10.94 -14.95 11.32
C TRP A 210 -9.75 -14.67 12.24
N TRP A 211 -9.73 -13.51 12.90
CA TRP A 211 -8.56 -13.05 13.65
C TRP A 211 -8.71 -13.13 15.16
N ASP A 212 -9.93 -13.20 15.67
CA ASP A 212 -10.14 -13.30 17.10
C ASP A 212 -9.76 -14.70 17.62
N ARG A 213 -9.52 -14.82 18.92
CA ARG A 213 -8.83 -16.01 19.47
C ARG A 213 -9.78 -17.11 19.94
N ASP A 214 -11.08 -16.85 19.96
CA ASP A 214 -12.03 -17.84 20.44
C ASP A 214 -12.51 -18.74 19.29
N ILE A 215 -13.60 -19.47 19.51
CA ILE A 215 -14.17 -20.40 18.52
C ILE A 215 -15.69 -20.19 18.41
N GLN A 216 -16.17 -19.08 18.97
CA GLN A 216 -17.58 -18.73 19.06
C GLN A 216 -17.89 -17.76 17.93
N ARG A 217 -18.96 -18.04 17.20
CA ARG A 217 -19.44 -17.14 16.16
C ARG A 217 -19.69 -15.73 16.72
N THR A 218 -19.19 -14.74 16.00
CA THR A 218 -19.51 -13.32 16.24
C THR A 218 -20.81 -12.95 15.53
N ASP A 219 -21.75 -12.38 16.28
CA ASP A 219 -22.94 -11.74 15.73
C ASP A 219 -22.78 -10.22 15.77
N PHE A 220 -22.90 -9.56 14.62
CA PHE A 220 -22.86 -8.11 14.52
C PHE A 220 -24.27 -7.52 14.40
N ASP A 221 -24.63 -6.59 15.30
CA ASP A 221 -25.85 -5.79 15.23
C ASP A 221 -25.51 -4.37 14.75
N PRO A 222 -25.83 -4.03 13.48
CA PRO A 222 -25.55 -2.71 12.94
C PRO A 222 -26.35 -1.59 13.60
N GLY A 223 -27.56 -1.88 14.13
CA GLY A 223 -28.43 -0.90 14.76
C GLY A 223 -27.94 -0.51 16.16
N ALA A 224 -27.35 -1.46 16.88
CA ALA A 224 -26.68 -1.20 18.16
C ALA A 224 -25.21 -0.79 18.00
N ALA A 225 -24.63 -0.96 16.81
CA ALA A 225 -23.19 -0.79 16.53
C ALA A 225 -22.29 -1.63 17.45
N THR A 226 -22.74 -2.84 17.79
CA THR A 226 -22.04 -3.74 18.72
C THR A 226 -21.95 -5.16 18.18
N THR A 227 -20.88 -5.85 18.55
CA THR A 227 -20.71 -7.30 18.32
C THR A 227 -21.03 -8.09 19.57
N ARG A 228 -21.60 -9.29 19.44
CA ARG A 228 -21.80 -10.22 20.55
C ARG A 228 -21.11 -11.55 20.24
N THR A 229 -20.40 -12.10 21.22
CA THR A 229 -19.90 -13.48 21.17
C THR A 229 -20.75 -14.42 22.01
N GLY A 230 -20.88 -15.67 21.58
CA GLY A 230 -21.66 -16.70 22.28
C GLY A 230 -23.11 -16.82 21.82
N GLY A 231 -23.39 -16.50 20.55
CA GLY A 231 -24.63 -16.92 19.88
C GLY A 231 -24.75 -18.44 19.81
N THR A 232 -25.91 -18.96 19.38
CA THR A 232 -26.09 -20.41 19.21
C THR A 232 -25.34 -20.92 17.98
N GLY A 233 -24.10 -21.38 18.13
CA GLY A 233 -23.32 -22.02 17.08
C GLY A 233 -21.82 -22.03 17.37
N ALA A 234 -21.11 -23.03 16.86
CA ALA A 234 -19.66 -22.89 16.64
C ALA A 234 -19.44 -21.94 15.46
N GLU A 235 -18.25 -21.33 15.36
CA GLU A 235 -17.84 -20.58 14.16
C GLU A 235 -18.16 -21.35 12.87
N ASP A 236 -18.31 -20.61 11.76
CA ASP A 236 -18.62 -21.13 10.41
C ASP A 236 -17.45 -21.93 9.78
N ASP A 237 -16.65 -22.60 10.61
CA ASP A 237 -15.61 -23.56 10.26
C ASP A 237 -16.14 -24.66 9.31
N SER A 238 -17.42 -25.00 9.45
CA SER A 238 -18.11 -25.96 8.58
C SER A 238 -18.16 -25.50 7.11
N ILE A 239 -18.25 -24.20 6.85
CA ILE A 239 -18.33 -23.68 5.48
C ILE A 239 -16.97 -23.80 4.79
N TYR A 240 -15.90 -23.44 5.49
CA TYR A 240 -14.52 -23.58 4.98
C TYR A 240 -14.12 -25.04 4.76
N GLN A 241 -14.70 -25.96 5.53
CA GLN A 241 -14.48 -27.40 5.39
C GLN A 241 -15.23 -28.03 4.21
N LEU A 242 -16.23 -27.36 3.64
CA LEU A 242 -16.98 -27.83 2.48
C LEU A 242 -16.28 -27.52 1.14
N TYR A 243 -15.29 -26.63 1.14
CA TYR A 243 -14.50 -26.35 -0.05
C TYR A 243 -13.66 -27.57 -0.46
N GLY A 244 -13.39 -27.68 -1.77
CA GLY A 244 -12.54 -28.75 -2.31
C GLY A 244 -11.16 -28.80 -1.65
N ASP A 245 -10.56 -27.62 -1.45
CA ASP A 245 -9.38 -27.43 -0.61
C ASP A 245 -9.83 -26.92 0.76
N SER A 246 -10.26 -27.84 1.63
CA SER A 246 -10.77 -27.50 2.97
C SER A 246 -9.70 -26.82 3.85
N TYR A 247 -10.10 -25.79 4.58
CA TYR A 247 -9.30 -25.14 5.63
C TYR A 247 -10.20 -24.73 6.80
N ARG A 248 -9.61 -24.08 7.81
CA ARG A 248 -10.29 -23.57 8.99
C ARG A 248 -9.99 -22.10 9.18
N ASN A 249 -10.79 -21.43 10.01
CA ASN A 249 -10.43 -20.10 10.48
C ASN A 249 -9.07 -20.12 11.16
N LYS A 250 -8.36 -18.99 11.08
CA LYS A 250 -7.01 -18.85 11.63
C LYS A 250 -7.01 -18.66 13.14
N ASN A 251 -8.02 -17.97 13.64
CA ASN A 251 -8.24 -17.56 15.04
C ASN A 251 -7.01 -16.86 15.63
N ALA A 252 -6.36 -16.05 14.79
CA ALA A 252 -5.20 -15.25 15.11
C ALA A 252 -5.07 -14.08 14.12
N PRO A 253 -4.42 -12.97 14.51
CA PRO A 253 -4.22 -11.82 13.64
C PRO A 253 -3.70 -12.17 12.24
N LEU A 254 -4.19 -11.45 11.23
CA LEU A 254 -3.71 -11.59 9.85
C LEU A 254 -2.23 -11.21 9.76
N ASP A 255 -1.42 -11.99 9.03
CA ASP A 255 0.00 -11.75 8.76
C ASP A 255 0.22 -11.14 7.37
N SER A 256 -0.71 -11.41 6.45
CA SER A 256 -0.74 -10.89 5.07
C SER A 256 -2.12 -10.39 4.70
N ILE A 257 -2.18 -9.29 3.96
CA ILE A 257 -3.44 -8.77 3.40
C ILE A 257 -4.14 -9.79 2.50
N GLN A 258 -3.37 -10.69 1.86
CA GLN A 258 -3.91 -11.73 0.98
C GLN A 258 -4.71 -12.80 1.73
N GLU A 259 -4.53 -12.95 3.05
CA GLU A 259 -5.34 -13.86 3.85
C GLU A 259 -6.82 -13.47 3.86
N LEU A 260 -7.15 -12.19 3.63
CA LEU A 260 -8.55 -11.76 3.49
C LEU A 260 -9.26 -12.51 2.35
N ARG A 261 -8.54 -12.99 1.32
CA ARG A 261 -9.14 -13.80 0.24
C ARG A 261 -9.63 -15.19 0.69
N LEU A 262 -9.17 -15.65 1.86
CA LEU A 262 -9.65 -16.87 2.49
C LEU A 262 -10.89 -16.61 3.35
N VAL A 263 -11.20 -15.35 3.66
CA VAL A 263 -12.40 -15.00 4.42
C VAL A 263 -13.61 -15.05 3.49
N ARG A 264 -14.68 -15.69 3.96
CA ARG A 264 -15.94 -15.79 3.23
C ARG A 264 -16.44 -14.39 2.81
N GLY A 265 -16.77 -14.24 1.52
CA GLY A 265 -17.29 -12.99 0.94
C GLY A 265 -16.24 -12.11 0.26
N PHE A 266 -14.95 -12.36 0.45
CA PHE A 266 -13.86 -11.64 -0.23
C PHE A 266 -13.56 -12.22 -1.61
N ASN A 267 -14.55 -12.14 -2.51
CA ASN A 267 -14.35 -12.46 -3.93
C ASN A 267 -13.63 -11.33 -4.68
N ASP A 268 -13.30 -11.57 -5.95
CA ASP A 268 -12.58 -10.58 -6.77
C ASP A 268 -13.36 -9.26 -6.95
N ASP A 269 -14.70 -9.32 -7.05
CA ASP A 269 -15.54 -8.12 -7.12
C ASP A 269 -15.44 -7.29 -5.84
N PHE A 270 -15.53 -7.94 -4.67
CA PHE A 270 -15.37 -7.29 -3.36
C PHE A 270 -13.96 -6.72 -3.20
N TRP A 271 -12.93 -7.48 -3.60
CA TRP A 271 -11.54 -7.06 -3.53
C TRP A 271 -11.28 -5.80 -4.35
N ALA A 272 -11.71 -5.79 -5.61
CA ALA A 272 -11.55 -4.67 -6.52
C ALA A 272 -12.45 -3.46 -6.15
N THR A 273 -13.45 -3.64 -5.29
CA THR A 273 -14.32 -2.54 -4.83
C THR A 273 -13.84 -1.92 -3.53
N PHE A 274 -13.51 -2.75 -2.52
CA PHE A 274 -13.33 -2.29 -1.14
C PHE A 274 -11.94 -2.52 -0.56
N VAL A 275 -11.09 -3.32 -1.21
CA VAL A 275 -9.76 -3.67 -0.68
C VAL A 275 -8.67 -2.92 -1.42
N GLU A 276 -8.49 -3.22 -2.71
CA GLU A 276 -7.45 -2.68 -3.57
C GLU A 276 -8.04 -2.45 -4.98
N PRO A 277 -8.64 -1.27 -5.21
CA PRO A 277 -9.30 -0.95 -6.47
C PRO A 277 -8.37 -0.92 -7.67
N VAL A 278 -7.11 -0.52 -7.48
CA VAL A 278 -6.08 -0.58 -8.51
C VAL A 278 -5.10 -1.71 -8.16
N PRO A 279 -5.07 -2.81 -8.95
CA PRO A 279 -4.22 -3.94 -8.64
C PRO A 279 -2.74 -3.56 -8.54
N ASN A 280 -2.06 -4.05 -7.50
CA ASN A 280 -0.64 -3.81 -7.21
C ASN A 280 -0.25 -2.35 -6.92
N ASP A 281 -1.23 -1.50 -6.62
CA ASP A 281 -1.03 -0.11 -6.19
C ASP A 281 -1.38 0.08 -4.70
N PRO A 282 -0.36 0.16 -3.81
CA PRO A 282 -0.55 0.39 -2.39
C PRO A 282 -1.25 1.70 -2.02
N GLU A 283 -1.22 2.73 -2.90
CA GLU A 283 -1.89 4.02 -2.65
C GLU A 283 -3.41 3.89 -2.80
N SER A 284 -3.86 3.12 -3.79
CA SER A 284 -5.29 2.88 -4.00
C SER A 284 -5.95 2.07 -2.88
N ARG A 285 -5.16 1.31 -2.11
CA ARG A 285 -5.66 0.37 -1.11
C ARG A 285 -6.38 1.10 0.02
N ILE A 286 -7.63 0.69 0.26
CA ILE A 286 -8.55 1.33 1.22
C ILE A 286 -8.38 0.75 2.62
N VAL A 287 -7.96 -0.51 2.71
CA VAL A 287 -7.89 -1.28 3.96
C VAL A 287 -6.46 -1.68 4.31
N THR A 288 -6.23 -2.00 5.57
CA THR A 288 -4.96 -2.50 6.10
C THR A 288 -5.20 -3.59 7.14
N ILE A 289 -4.20 -4.43 7.33
CA ILE A 289 -4.10 -5.35 8.48
C ILE A 289 -3.05 -4.89 9.49
N TYR A 290 -2.37 -3.78 9.20
CA TYR A 290 -1.25 -3.25 9.96
C TYR A 290 -1.72 -2.00 10.69
N ALA A 291 -2.42 -2.15 11.82
CA ALA A 291 -3.15 -1.01 12.34
C ALA A 291 -2.97 -0.66 13.80
N SER A 292 -3.19 0.64 13.99
CA SER A 292 -3.31 1.35 15.25
C SER A 292 -4.76 1.52 15.72
N GLY A 293 -5.77 1.28 14.85
CA GLY A 293 -7.19 1.58 15.14
C GLY A 293 -7.60 3.06 14.96
N LEU A 294 -6.65 3.95 14.66
CA LEU A 294 -6.88 5.38 14.40
C LEU A 294 -6.64 5.73 12.92
N VAL A 295 -7.50 6.59 12.37
CA VAL A 295 -7.43 7.05 10.98
C VAL A 295 -6.83 8.46 10.90
N ASN A 296 -5.81 8.66 10.06
CA ASN A 296 -5.19 9.96 9.87
C ASN A 296 -6.00 10.83 8.89
N VAL A 297 -6.55 11.94 9.39
CA VAL A 297 -7.43 12.84 8.60
C VAL A 297 -6.75 13.57 7.45
N ASN A 298 -5.42 13.66 7.45
CA ASN A 298 -4.68 14.30 6.36
C ASN A 298 -4.29 13.32 5.25
N GLU A 299 -4.12 12.04 5.58
CA GLU A 299 -3.60 11.00 4.68
C GLU A 299 -4.70 10.08 4.14
N ALA A 300 -5.76 9.85 4.92
CA ALA A 300 -6.77 8.86 4.55
C ALA A 300 -7.57 9.30 3.33
N ASN A 301 -7.82 8.37 2.41
CA ASN A 301 -8.72 8.58 1.28
C ASN A 301 -10.07 9.15 1.79
N PRO A 302 -10.68 10.15 1.12
CA PRO A 302 -11.95 10.70 1.57
C PRO A 302 -13.06 9.66 1.77
N GLN A 303 -13.05 8.54 1.03
CA GLN A 303 -13.95 7.40 1.27
C GLN A 303 -13.69 6.70 2.62
N VAL A 304 -12.43 6.53 3.02
CA VAL A 304 -12.05 6.01 4.34
C VAL A 304 -12.52 6.96 5.44
N LEU A 305 -12.39 8.27 5.23
CA LEU A 305 -12.88 9.27 6.18
C LEU A 305 -14.39 9.25 6.32
N LEU A 306 -15.12 9.13 5.21
CA LEU A 306 -16.57 9.00 5.22
C LEU A 306 -17.00 7.74 5.99
N ALA A 307 -16.41 6.58 5.67
CA ALA A 307 -16.71 5.33 6.38
C ALA A 307 -16.41 5.44 7.88
N ARG A 308 -15.29 6.09 8.26
CA ARG A 308 -14.92 6.29 9.67
C ARG A 308 -15.81 7.31 10.39
N LEU A 309 -16.34 8.31 9.70
CA LEU A 309 -17.36 9.20 10.24
C LEU A 309 -18.65 8.41 10.48
N CYS A 310 -19.15 7.72 9.46
CA CYS A 310 -20.40 6.98 9.51
C CYS A 310 -20.37 5.80 10.49
N SER A 311 -19.20 5.35 10.93
CA SER A 311 -19.11 4.39 12.03
C SER A 311 -19.53 4.97 13.39
N GLU A 312 -19.45 6.28 13.59
CA GLU A 312 -19.80 6.92 14.88
C GLU A 312 -21.10 7.75 14.77
N ILE A 313 -21.50 8.14 13.56
CA ILE A 313 -22.69 8.96 13.28
C ILE A 313 -23.53 8.37 12.13
N PRO A 314 -23.99 7.11 12.23
CA PRO A 314 -24.64 6.40 11.12
C PRO A 314 -25.94 7.07 10.63
N GLU A 315 -26.63 7.81 11.50
CA GLU A 315 -27.90 8.49 11.19
C GLU A 315 -27.70 9.88 10.55
N ALA A 316 -26.46 10.37 10.45
CA ALA A 316 -26.20 11.68 9.86
C ALA A 316 -26.59 11.70 8.37
N THR A 317 -27.10 12.84 7.90
CA THR A 317 -27.44 13.06 6.48
C THR A 317 -26.29 12.71 5.55
N LEU A 318 -25.06 13.05 5.95
CA LEU A 318 -23.82 12.72 5.25
C LEU A 318 -23.62 11.20 4.99
N CYS A 319 -24.20 10.35 5.84
CA CYS A 319 -24.05 8.89 5.79
C CYS A 319 -25.19 8.19 5.05
N ILE A 320 -26.41 8.73 5.15
CA ILE A 320 -27.61 8.15 4.56
C ILE A 320 -27.92 8.68 3.14
N ASP A 321 -27.47 9.88 2.80
CA ASP A 321 -27.68 10.50 1.48
C ASP A 321 -26.43 10.32 0.59
N PRO A 322 -26.52 9.52 -0.50
CA PRO A 322 -25.40 9.31 -1.41
C PRO A 322 -24.88 10.59 -2.06
N LEU A 323 -25.74 11.59 -2.28
CA LEU A 323 -25.33 12.85 -2.90
C LEU A 323 -24.45 13.66 -1.95
N GLU A 324 -24.81 13.73 -0.66
CA GLU A 324 -24.02 14.42 0.36
C GLU A 324 -22.67 13.72 0.60
N ALA A 325 -22.66 12.38 0.60
CA ALA A 325 -21.43 11.58 0.63
C ALA A 325 -20.49 11.90 -0.55
N ILE A 326 -21.03 12.02 -1.77
CA ILE A 326 -20.26 12.39 -2.96
C ILE A 326 -19.71 13.81 -2.84
N LYS A 327 -20.51 14.79 -2.40
CA LYS A 327 -20.05 16.16 -2.19
C LYS A 327 -18.86 16.22 -1.23
N PHE A 328 -18.96 15.55 -0.08
CA PHE A 328 -17.89 15.47 0.91
C PHE A 328 -16.60 14.86 0.35
N THR A 329 -16.71 13.71 -0.32
CA THR A 329 -15.52 13.03 -0.87
C THR A 329 -14.88 13.80 -2.01
N GLN A 330 -15.69 14.40 -2.89
CA GLN A 330 -15.22 15.20 -4.02
C GLN A 330 -14.54 16.49 -3.58
N ILE A 331 -15.14 17.23 -2.64
CA ILE A 331 -14.57 18.51 -2.20
C ILE A 331 -13.24 18.29 -1.48
N LEU A 332 -13.15 17.26 -0.64
CA LEU A 332 -11.91 16.98 0.08
C LEU A 332 -10.80 16.49 -0.87
N SER A 333 -11.13 15.66 -1.86
CA SER A 333 -10.21 15.26 -2.94
C SER A 333 -9.69 16.48 -3.70
N THR A 334 -10.60 17.38 -4.09
CA THR A 334 -10.27 18.57 -4.88
C THR A 334 -9.37 19.53 -4.10
N VAL A 335 -9.67 19.77 -2.82
CA VAL A 335 -8.86 20.66 -1.97
C VAL A 335 -7.45 20.12 -1.79
N ARG A 336 -7.31 18.81 -1.52
CA ARG A 336 -5.99 18.20 -1.34
C ARG A 336 -5.14 18.23 -2.61
N MET A 337 -5.76 18.16 -3.78
CA MET A 337 -5.07 18.33 -5.07
C MET A 337 -4.52 19.75 -5.25
N LEU A 338 -5.22 20.77 -4.75
CA LEU A 338 -4.82 22.18 -4.88
C LEU A 338 -3.86 22.63 -3.77
N ILE A 339 -3.97 22.05 -2.58
CA ILE A 339 -3.25 22.47 -1.37
C ILE A 339 -2.44 21.26 -0.86
N PRO A 340 -1.17 21.11 -1.28
CA PRO A 340 -0.32 19.96 -0.92
C PRO A 340 0.31 20.13 0.46
N ILE A 341 -0.48 20.57 1.44
CA ILE A 341 -0.09 20.66 2.86
C ILE A 341 -1.19 20.04 3.73
N PRO A 342 -0.84 19.51 4.92
CA PRO A 342 -1.83 19.03 5.86
C PRO A 342 -2.89 20.10 6.18
N LEU A 343 -4.17 19.75 5.96
CA LEU A 343 -5.31 20.65 6.11
C LEU A 343 -5.77 20.76 7.58
N PHE A 344 -5.57 19.70 8.37
CA PHE A 344 -6.05 19.60 9.73
C PHE A 344 -4.89 19.43 10.70
N THR A 345 -4.80 20.31 11.71
CA THR A 345 -3.72 20.24 12.69
C THR A 345 -4.07 19.35 13.87
N GLN A 346 -5.36 19.27 14.20
CA GLN A 346 -5.93 18.42 15.22
C GLN A 346 -7.18 17.67 14.69
N PRO A 347 -7.55 16.51 15.27
CA PRO A 347 -8.80 15.83 14.93
C PRO A 347 -10.03 16.73 15.08
N SER A 348 -10.02 17.64 16.07
CA SER A 348 -11.09 18.63 16.29
C SER A 348 -11.25 19.63 15.15
N ASP A 349 -10.20 19.91 14.36
CA ASP A 349 -10.30 20.77 13.17
C ASP A 349 -11.09 20.06 12.07
N PHE A 350 -10.86 18.75 11.89
CA PHE A 350 -11.60 17.92 10.95
C PHE A 350 -13.07 17.76 11.37
N ILE A 351 -13.32 17.51 12.66
CA ILE A 351 -14.68 17.47 13.20
C ILE A 351 -15.36 18.84 13.00
N GLY A 352 -14.66 19.94 13.23
CA GLY A 352 -15.17 21.29 12.97
C GLY A 352 -15.47 21.54 11.48
N PHE A 353 -14.74 20.91 10.56
CA PHE A 353 -15.04 20.95 9.13
C PHE A 353 -16.35 20.21 8.81
N VAL A 354 -16.59 19.06 9.42
CA VAL A 354 -17.85 18.29 9.28
C VAL A 354 -19.04 19.01 9.91
N GLU A 355 -18.82 19.68 11.05
CA GLU A 355 -19.81 20.56 11.72
C GLU A 355 -20.08 21.86 10.96
N GLY A 356 -19.42 22.10 9.81
CA GLY A 356 -19.60 23.31 9.02
C GLY A 356 -19.13 24.59 9.69
N LYS A 357 -18.17 24.51 10.63
CA LYS A 357 -17.74 25.66 11.42
C LYS A 357 -17.23 26.78 10.52
N THR A 358 -17.94 27.89 10.56
CA THR A 358 -17.60 29.10 9.82
C THR A 358 -16.48 29.85 10.54
N GLY A 359 -15.58 30.46 9.78
CA GLY A 359 -14.39 31.15 10.29
C GLY A 359 -13.20 31.03 9.35
N SER A 360 -12.41 32.09 9.23
CA SER A 360 -11.28 32.17 8.29
C SER A 360 -10.13 31.19 8.55
N LYS A 361 -10.17 30.45 9.66
CA LYS A 361 -9.19 29.40 10.01
C LYS A 361 -9.74 27.98 9.83
N ASN A 362 -11.02 27.83 9.50
CA ASN A 362 -11.67 26.54 9.32
C ASN A 362 -11.86 26.28 7.84
N LEU A 363 -11.54 25.06 7.41
CA LEU A 363 -11.59 24.71 6.00
C LEU A 363 -12.99 24.92 5.40
N TYR A 364 -14.05 24.57 6.13
CA TYR A 364 -15.42 24.72 5.65
C TYR A 364 -15.75 26.19 5.37
N GLY A 365 -15.44 27.09 6.33
CA GLY A 365 -15.64 28.52 6.15
C GLY A 365 -14.80 29.13 5.02
N MET A 366 -13.58 28.64 4.79
CA MET A 366 -12.78 29.05 3.64
C MET A 366 -13.43 28.64 2.31
N LEU A 367 -13.92 27.40 2.22
CA LEU A 367 -14.59 26.89 1.03
C LEU A 367 -15.91 27.61 0.77
N GLN A 368 -16.69 27.87 1.82
CA GLN A 368 -17.90 28.66 1.75
C GLN A 368 -17.63 30.09 1.25
N GLY A 369 -16.56 30.72 1.73
CA GLY A 369 -16.13 32.04 1.26
C GLY A 369 -15.68 32.07 -0.20
N PHE A 370 -15.11 30.97 -0.71
CA PHE A 370 -14.64 30.86 -2.09
C PHE A 370 -15.75 30.44 -3.08
N LEU A 371 -16.59 29.49 -2.69
CA LEU A 371 -17.63 28.90 -3.54
C LEU A 371 -18.98 29.62 -3.42
N GLY A 372 -19.18 30.42 -2.37
CA GLY A 372 -20.47 30.99 -2.01
C GLY A 372 -21.26 30.10 -1.05
N GLU A 373 -22.11 30.72 -0.21
CA GLU A 373 -22.87 30.01 0.83
C GLU A 373 -23.91 29.04 0.27
N GLU A 374 -24.46 29.32 -0.91
CA GLU A 374 -25.49 28.51 -1.58
C GLU A 374 -24.90 27.52 -2.61
N SER A 375 -23.59 27.27 -2.55
CA SER A 375 -22.95 26.34 -3.49
C SER A 375 -23.49 24.92 -3.33
N GLU A 376 -24.06 24.37 -4.40
CA GLU A 376 -24.56 22.99 -4.45
C GLU A 376 -23.46 21.93 -4.26
N ILE A 377 -22.19 22.33 -4.35
CA ILE A 377 -21.03 21.43 -4.19
C ILE A 377 -20.67 21.26 -2.71
N LEU A 378 -21.07 22.20 -1.84
CA LEU A 378 -20.85 22.07 -0.40
C LEU A 378 -21.79 21.02 0.18
N PHE A 379 -21.23 20.11 0.97
CA PHE A 379 -22.02 19.16 1.74
C PHE A 379 -22.72 19.86 2.91
N ALA A 380 -23.86 19.32 3.32
CA ALA A 380 -24.63 19.79 4.46
C ALA A 380 -23.86 19.51 5.77
N PRO A 381 -23.64 20.53 6.62
CA PRO A 381 -23.02 20.34 7.93
C PRO A 381 -23.78 19.33 8.80
N VAL A 382 -23.03 18.56 9.58
CA VAL A 382 -23.60 17.57 10.52
C VAL A 382 -23.70 18.17 11.92
N GLU A 383 -24.87 18.04 12.54
CA GLU A 383 -25.05 18.36 13.96
C GLU A 383 -24.56 17.19 14.83
N LEU A 384 -23.62 17.47 15.72
CA LEU A 384 -23.02 16.46 16.60
C LEU A 384 -23.39 16.72 18.05
N THR A 385 -23.80 15.68 18.76
CA THR A 385 -23.87 15.69 20.22
C THR A 385 -22.45 15.69 20.81
N GLU A 386 -22.29 16.18 22.04
CA GLU A 386 -20.98 16.14 22.73
C GLU A 386 -20.42 14.71 22.84
N ALA A 387 -21.28 13.70 23.03
CA ALA A 387 -20.87 12.30 23.09
C ALA A 387 -20.30 11.80 21.74
N GLN A 388 -20.96 12.12 20.62
CA GLN A 388 -20.47 11.80 19.27
C GLN A 388 -19.16 12.53 18.97
N ARG A 389 -19.06 13.79 19.39
CA ARG A 389 -17.86 14.62 19.24
C ARG A 389 -16.66 14.04 19.97
N GLU A 390 -16.86 13.57 21.20
CA GLU A 390 -15.82 12.90 21.99
C GLU A 390 -15.45 11.54 21.39
N ALA A 391 -16.44 10.77 20.91
CA ALA A 391 -16.20 9.51 20.22
C ALA A 391 -15.33 9.71 18.98
N LEU A 392 -15.72 10.61 18.07
CA LEU A 392 -14.97 10.99 16.87
C LEU A 392 -13.56 11.54 17.20
N GLY A 393 -13.43 12.30 18.28
CA GLY A 393 -12.12 12.78 18.75
C GLY A 393 -11.15 11.66 19.12
N ARG A 394 -11.66 10.46 19.45
CA ARG A 394 -10.87 9.26 19.77
C ARG A 394 -10.63 8.34 18.58
N THR A 395 -11.28 8.57 17.44
CA THR A 395 -11.15 7.72 16.25
C THR A 395 -10.14 8.23 15.23
N PHE A 396 -9.91 9.54 15.23
CA PHE A 396 -9.06 10.23 14.28
C PHE A 396 -7.71 10.66 14.88
N ALA A 397 -6.71 10.72 14.01
CA ALA A 397 -5.38 11.25 14.29
C ALA A 397 -4.97 12.24 13.20
N THR A 398 -3.93 13.03 13.47
CA THR A 398 -3.28 13.90 12.46
C THR A 398 -1.84 13.48 12.19
N ALA A 399 -1.48 12.28 12.64
CA ALA A 399 -0.15 11.71 12.46
C ALA A 399 -0.23 10.22 12.09
N ALA A 400 0.59 9.84 11.13
CA ALA A 400 0.93 8.49 10.73
C ALA A 400 2.12 7.95 11.55
N ARG A 401 2.02 6.67 11.91
CA ARG A 401 3.02 5.92 12.68
C ARG A 401 3.37 4.59 12.03
N ILE A 402 2.52 4.08 11.15
CA ILE A 402 2.75 2.84 10.42
C ILE A 402 2.77 3.18 8.93
N PHE A 403 3.80 2.74 8.23
CA PHE A 403 4.04 3.06 6.83
C PHE A 403 4.37 1.80 6.04
N THR A 404 3.76 1.67 4.86
CA THR A 404 4.25 0.76 3.83
C THR A 404 5.27 1.51 2.99
N ILE A 405 6.48 0.97 2.86
CA ILE A 405 7.55 1.49 2.02
C ILE A 405 7.79 0.47 0.92
N VAL A 406 7.56 0.89 -0.32
CA VAL A 406 7.91 0.16 -1.53
C VAL A 406 9.12 0.82 -2.17
N ALA A 407 10.25 0.13 -2.17
CA ALA A 407 11.47 0.58 -2.81
C ALA A 407 11.80 -0.31 -4.00
N THR A 408 12.02 0.28 -5.17
CA THR A 408 12.37 -0.42 -6.40
C THR A 408 13.75 0.03 -6.84
N GLY A 409 14.71 -0.89 -6.90
CA GLY A 409 16.03 -0.64 -7.48
C GLY A 409 16.07 -1.14 -8.92
N GLN A 410 16.74 -0.41 -9.79
CA GLN A 410 16.88 -0.74 -11.21
C GLN A 410 18.32 -0.52 -11.66
N VAL A 411 18.93 -1.56 -12.24
CA VAL A 411 20.30 -1.54 -12.79
C VAL A 411 20.27 -2.26 -14.12
N GLY A 412 20.62 -1.57 -15.21
CA GLY A 412 20.50 -2.12 -16.56
C GLY A 412 19.06 -2.59 -16.84
N HIS A 413 18.91 -3.90 -17.09
CA HIS A 413 17.60 -4.55 -17.30
C HIS A 413 17.06 -5.29 -16.06
N SER A 414 17.81 -5.31 -14.96
CA SER A 414 17.40 -5.95 -13.71
C SER A 414 16.65 -4.96 -12.82
N GLN A 415 15.54 -5.42 -12.25
CA GLN A 415 14.71 -4.67 -11.32
C GLN A 415 14.40 -5.55 -10.11
N VAL A 416 14.53 -4.99 -8.91
CA VAL A 416 14.17 -5.66 -7.66
C VAL A 416 13.27 -4.73 -6.84
N ARG A 417 12.12 -5.24 -6.39
CA ARG A 417 11.15 -4.48 -5.59
C ARG A 417 11.11 -5.02 -4.17
N ILE A 418 11.28 -4.15 -3.19
CA ILE A 418 11.18 -4.47 -1.77
C ILE A 418 9.94 -3.77 -1.22
N GLU A 419 9.02 -4.55 -0.68
CA GLU A 419 7.86 -4.06 0.05
C GLU A 419 8.05 -4.33 1.54
N SER A 420 7.91 -3.29 2.36
CA SER A 420 8.09 -3.41 3.80
C SER A 420 7.08 -2.57 4.55
N VAL A 421 6.61 -3.07 5.69
CA VAL A 421 5.76 -2.31 6.60
C VAL A 421 6.58 -1.97 7.83
N VAL A 422 6.68 -0.69 8.15
CA VAL A 422 7.48 -0.17 9.24
C VAL A 422 6.60 0.53 10.26
N ASN A 423 6.72 0.13 11.51
CA ASN A 423 6.00 0.70 12.63
C ASN A 423 6.92 1.57 13.49
N PHE A 424 6.55 2.84 13.62
CA PHE A 424 7.17 3.87 14.45
C PHE A 424 6.39 4.13 15.76
N HIS A 425 5.39 3.29 16.06
CA HIS A 425 4.56 3.42 17.24
C HIS A 425 5.26 2.86 18.48
N THR A 426 5.38 3.66 19.53
CA THR A 426 6.12 3.32 20.76
C THR A 426 5.51 2.21 21.61
N ARG A 427 4.22 1.90 21.42
CA ARG A 427 3.56 0.77 22.09
C ARG A 427 3.83 -0.58 21.43
N TRP A 428 4.27 -0.60 20.17
CA TRP A 428 4.55 -1.86 19.50
C TRP A 428 5.95 -2.34 19.89
N VAL A 429 6.06 -3.45 20.60
CA VAL A 429 7.36 -4.00 21.01
C VAL A 429 7.65 -5.21 20.12
N PRO A 430 8.81 -5.27 19.44
CA PRO A 430 9.15 -6.45 18.65
C PRO A 430 9.20 -7.70 19.55
N PRO A 431 8.79 -8.86 19.04
CA PRO A 431 8.90 -10.11 19.78
C PRO A 431 10.38 -10.37 20.15
N PRO A 432 10.66 -10.94 21.34
CA PRO A 432 12.02 -11.31 21.75
C PRO A 432 12.73 -12.20 20.70
N PRO A 433 14.06 -12.08 20.51
CA PRO A 433 15.05 -11.40 21.35
C PRO A 433 15.33 -9.94 20.95
N ASN A 434 14.64 -9.41 19.94
CA ASN A 434 14.88 -8.06 19.40
C ASN A 434 14.31 -6.92 20.27
N ALA A 435 13.99 -7.21 21.54
CA ALA A 435 13.43 -6.28 22.53
C ALA A 435 14.43 -5.19 23.01
N GLY A 436 15.45 -4.88 22.21
CA GLY A 436 16.30 -3.71 22.39
C GLY A 436 15.58 -2.46 21.92
N ARG A 437 15.87 -1.32 22.58
CA ARG A 437 15.28 0.01 22.33
C ARG A 437 14.94 0.21 20.85
N MET A 438 13.68 0.59 20.57
CA MET A 438 13.27 0.93 19.22
C MET A 438 14.30 1.88 18.60
N PRO A 439 14.96 1.51 17.50
CA PRO A 439 15.69 2.51 16.75
C PRO A 439 14.66 3.58 16.36
N GLY A 440 15.02 4.86 16.45
CA GLY A 440 14.16 5.95 15.95
C GLY A 440 13.74 5.79 14.47
N LEU A 441 14.32 4.80 13.79
CA LEU A 441 14.08 4.36 12.41
C LEU A 441 12.88 3.40 12.24
N GLY A 442 12.10 3.16 13.29
CA GLY A 442 10.96 2.24 13.25
C GLY A 442 11.37 0.77 13.10
N VAL A 443 10.40 -0.14 13.25
CA VAL A 443 10.63 -1.58 13.21
C VAL A 443 9.82 -2.24 12.11
N PHE A 444 10.41 -3.21 11.41
CA PHE A 444 9.74 -3.99 10.38
C PHE A 444 8.67 -4.90 11.00
N HIS A 445 7.44 -4.75 10.54
CA HIS A 445 6.35 -5.72 10.71
C HIS A 445 6.31 -6.74 9.58
N TYR A 446 6.63 -6.28 8.37
CA TYR A 446 6.59 -7.07 7.15
C TYR A 446 7.78 -6.66 6.28
N TYR A 447 8.38 -7.64 5.60
CA TYR A 447 9.47 -7.42 4.66
C TYR A 447 9.44 -8.51 3.59
N ARG A 448 9.29 -8.11 2.33
CA ARG A 448 9.28 -9.01 1.18
C ARG A 448 10.11 -8.44 0.05
N VAL A 449 10.93 -9.29 -0.54
CA VAL A 449 11.66 -9.03 -1.79
C VAL A 449 10.88 -9.71 -2.91
N ASN A 450 10.55 -8.95 -3.96
CA ASN A 450 9.81 -9.39 -5.14
C ASN A 450 10.68 -9.33 -6.39
#